data_AF-A0A9D6DPY7-F1
#
_entry.id   AF-A0A9D6DPY7-F1
#
_cell.length_a   1.000
_cell.length_b   1.000
_cell.length_c   1.000
_cell.angle_alpha   90.00
_cell.angle_beta   90.00
_cell.angle_gamma   90.00
#
_symmetry.space_group_name_H-M   'P 1'
#
loop_
_entity.id
_entity.type
_entity.pdbx_description
1 polymer ?
#
loop_
_entity_poly.entity_id
_entity_poly.type
_entity_poly.pdbx_seq_one_letter_code
_entity_poly.pdbx_strand_id
1 'polypeptide(L)'
;FDGKVTGEVKAEEGGLYRILIDTEQVALGGYKVQVRQVGSENEKVSEMSESKMLRVSSFSFALIDFNGDNKIDIQDWSIFLNNWSAKDEFVKAKSDLNGDGKVDVSDFSVFLTNFQLGNR
;
A
#
# COMPACT_ATOMS: atom_id res chain seq x y z
N PHE A 1 13.66 5.80 3.99
CA PHE A 1 13.33 4.41 3.64
C PHE A 1 13.06 4.42 2.14
N ASP A 2 13.66 3.53 1.34
CA ASP A 2 13.53 3.52 -0.13
C ASP A 2 12.32 2.69 -0.61
N GLY A 3 11.46 2.26 0.33
CA GLY A 3 10.27 1.46 0.07
C GLY A 3 10.57 0.03 -0.41
N LYS A 4 11.83 -0.41 -0.32
CA LYS A 4 12.26 -1.71 -0.83
C LYS A 4 12.67 -2.63 0.32
N VAL A 5 11.99 -3.76 0.42
CA VAL A 5 12.42 -4.85 1.29
C VAL A 5 13.01 -5.97 0.45
N THR A 6 14.22 -6.39 0.78
CA THR A 6 14.91 -7.52 0.15
C THR A 6 15.16 -8.60 1.19
N GLY A 7 15.00 -9.86 0.81
CA GLY A 7 15.46 -10.99 1.62
C GLY A 7 16.00 -12.10 0.73
N GLU A 8 16.79 -12.96 1.35
CA GLU A 8 17.46 -14.09 0.70
C GLU A 8 17.05 -15.37 1.41
N VAL A 9 16.82 -16.43 0.64
CA VAL A 9 16.50 -17.75 1.16
C VAL A 9 17.13 -18.82 0.27
N LYS A 10 17.68 -19.86 0.88
CA LYS A 10 18.14 -21.04 0.15
C LYS A 10 16.92 -21.87 -0.25
N ALA A 11 16.78 -22.14 -1.55
CA ALA A 11 15.75 -23.03 -2.04
C ALA A 11 15.94 -24.46 -1.50
N GLU A 12 14.83 -25.12 -1.24
CA GLU A 12 14.72 -26.52 -0.85
C GLU A 12 14.95 -27.46 -2.04
N GLU A 13 14.98 -28.76 -1.76
CA GLU A 13 15.03 -29.80 -2.80
C GLU A 13 13.83 -29.64 -3.75
N GLY A 14 14.09 -29.58 -5.05
CA GLY A 14 13.07 -29.30 -6.07
C GLY A 14 12.83 -27.81 -6.37
N GLY A 15 13.58 -26.89 -5.76
CA GLY A 15 13.56 -25.46 -6.10
C GLY A 15 12.46 -24.65 -5.41
N LEU A 16 11.74 -25.25 -4.45
CA LEU A 16 10.76 -24.54 -3.62
C LEU A 16 11.48 -23.59 -2.66
N TYR A 17 10.85 -22.46 -2.37
CA TYR A 17 11.38 -21.51 -1.40
C TYR A 17 10.22 -20.83 -0.67
N ARG A 18 10.49 -20.38 0.56
CA ARG A 18 9.58 -19.57 1.34
C ARG A 18 10.33 -18.42 1.98
N ILE A 19 9.88 -17.21 1.71
CA ILE A 19 10.37 -16.00 2.37
C ILE A 19 9.29 -15.47 3.30
N LEU A 20 9.69 -15.13 4.53
CA LEU A 20 8.85 -14.39 5.47
C LEU A 20 9.34 -12.95 5.46
N ILE A 21 8.42 -12.03 5.22
CA ILE A 21 8.70 -10.59 5.22
C ILE A 21 7.95 -10.00 6.40
N ASP A 22 8.68 -9.30 7.27
CA ASP A 22 8.09 -8.51 8.34
C ASP A 22 7.42 -7.27 7.74
N THR A 23 6.09 -7.24 7.79
CA THR A 23 5.29 -6.16 7.22
C THR A 23 5.24 -4.92 8.12
N GLU A 24 5.75 -4.96 9.35
CA GLU A 24 5.84 -3.76 10.21
C GLU A 24 6.79 -2.71 9.60
N GLN A 25 7.81 -3.18 8.87
CA GLN A 25 8.80 -2.34 8.19
C GLN A 25 8.38 -1.93 6.78
N VAL A 26 7.14 -2.26 6.38
CA VAL A 26 6.62 -2.02 5.04
C VAL A 26 5.44 -1.05 5.16
N ALA A 27 5.53 0.09 4.45
CA ALA A 27 4.44 1.05 4.41
C ALA A 27 3.15 0.40 3.89
N LEU A 28 1.99 0.93 4.26
CA LEU A 28 0.74 0.47 3.66
C LEU A 28 0.74 0.84 2.17
N GLY A 29 0.38 -0.09 1.30
CA GLY A 29 0.46 0.11 -0.15
C GLY A 29 0.46 -1.17 -0.97
N GLY A 30 0.44 -0.97 -2.29
CA GLY A 30 0.67 -1.99 -3.30
C GLY A 30 2.16 -2.14 -3.64
N TYR A 31 2.63 -3.37 -3.64
CA TYR A 31 4.03 -3.74 -3.87
C TYR A 31 4.16 -4.71 -5.04
N LYS A 32 5.22 -4.51 -5.83
CA LYS A 32 5.69 -5.48 -6.81
C LYS A 32 6.72 -6.40 -6.17
N VAL A 33 6.39 -7.68 -6.10
CA VAL A 33 7.26 -8.74 -5.60
C VAL A 33 7.86 -9.48 -6.79
N GLN A 34 9.19 -9.56 -6.82
CA GLN A 34 9.96 -10.28 -7.83
C GLN A 34 11.08 -11.04 -7.13
N VAL A 35 11.47 -12.17 -7.71
CA VAL A 35 12.58 -12.98 -7.22
C VAL A 35 13.59 -13.24 -8.34
N ARG A 36 14.83 -13.51 -7.99
CA ARG A 36 15.87 -13.99 -8.90
C ARG A 36 16.71 -15.04 -8.20
N GLN A 37 17.25 -15.97 -8.98
CA GLN A 37 18.13 -17.01 -8.46
C GLN A 37 19.58 -16.53 -8.50
N VAL A 38 20.34 -16.83 -7.44
CA VAL A 38 21.79 -16.63 -7.39
C VAL A 38 22.45 -18.01 -7.29
N GLY A 39 23.31 -18.35 -8.25
CA GLY A 39 24.03 -19.62 -8.30
C GLY A 39 25.13 -19.71 -7.25
N SER A 40 25.30 -20.89 -6.66
CA SER A 40 26.17 -21.13 -5.50
C SER A 40 27.68 -21.06 -5.76
N GLU A 41 28.12 -21.20 -7.02
CA GLU A 41 29.55 -21.37 -7.34
C GLU A 41 30.19 -20.17 -8.05
N ASN A 42 29.39 -19.35 -8.76
CA ASN A 42 29.92 -18.30 -9.66
C ASN A 42 29.15 -16.97 -9.56
N GLU A 43 28.32 -16.79 -8.52
CA GLU A 43 27.44 -15.62 -8.35
C GLU A 43 26.56 -15.32 -9.59
N LYS A 44 26.35 -16.30 -10.47
CA LYS A 44 25.50 -16.13 -11.65
C LYS A 44 24.09 -15.80 -11.17
N VAL A 45 23.58 -14.66 -11.61
CA VAL A 45 22.26 -14.17 -11.25
C VAL A 45 21.33 -14.37 -12.45
N SER A 46 20.14 -14.93 -12.21
CA SER A 46 19.10 -15.00 -13.24
C SER A 46 18.47 -13.62 -13.47
N GLU A 47 17.70 -13.50 -14.56
CA GLU A 47 16.72 -12.42 -14.69
C GLU A 47 15.70 -12.45 -13.53
N MET A 48 15.02 -11.32 -13.31
CA MET A 48 13.90 -11.25 -12.37
C MET A 48 12.73 -12.08 -12.89
N SER A 49 11.99 -12.70 -11.95
CA SER A 49 10.72 -13.35 -12.24
C SER A 49 9.68 -12.35 -12.74
N GLU A 50 8.55 -12.85 -13.23
CA GLU A 50 7.36 -12.03 -13.38
C GLU A 50 7.00 -11.35 -12.05
N SER A 51 6.45 -10.14 -12.16
CA SER A 51 6.00 -9.37 -11.00
C SER A 51 4.70 -9.94 -10.44
N LYS A 52 4.68 -10.20 -9.15
CA LYS A 52 3.45 -10.45 -8.39
C LYS A 52 3.06 -9.20 -7.61
N MET A 53 1.77 -8.89 -7.57
CA MET A 53 1.25 -7.78 -6.77
C MET A 53 0.89 -8.28 -5.37
N LEU A 54 1.46 -7.64 -4.36
CA LEU A 54 1.12 -7.82 -2.95
C LEU A 54 0.53 -6.52 -2.43
N ARG A 55 -0.55 -6.58 -1.65
CA ARG A 55 -1.08 -5.41 -0.94
C ARG A 55 -0.82 -5.57 0.55
N VAL A 56 -0.19 -4.57 1.15
CA VAL A 56 -0.10 -4.40 2.61
C VAL A 56 -1.11 -3.33 2.96
N SER A 57 -2.17 -3.66 3.70
CA SER A 57 -3.23 -2.70 4.04
C SER A 57 -3.62 -2.77 5.51
N SER A 58 -4.17 -1.66 5.98
CA SER A 58 -4.98 -1.60 7.19
C SER A 58 -6.44 -1.28 6.80
N PHE A 59 -7.38 -1.44 7.73
CA PHE A 59 -8.75 -0.98 7.53
C PHE A 59 -8.78 0.50 7.10
N SER A 60 -7.97 1.33 7.76
CA SER A 60 -7.88 2.75 7.47
C SER A 60 -7.22 3.10 6.14
N PHE A 61 -6.34 2.24 5.61
CA PHE A 61 -5.76 2.42 4.27
C PHE A 61 -6.81 2.34 3.17
N ALA A 62 -7.68 1.33 3.23
CA ALA A 62 -8.72 1.15 2.23
C ALA A 62 -9.76 2.27 2.24
N LEU A 63 -9.93 2.95 3.38
CA LEU A 63 -10.87 4.07 3.52
C LEU A 63 -10.41 5.34 2.77
N ILE A 64 -9.11 5.53 2.60
CA ILE A 64 -8.55 6.77 2.04
C ILE A 64 -7.85 6.61 0.68
N ASP A 65 -7.79 5.38 0.14
CA ASP A 65 -7.41 5.03 -1.23
C ASP A 65 -8.60 5.30 -2.16
N PHE A 66 -8.85 6.57 -2.43
CA PHE A 66 -10.05 7.05 -3.10
C PHE A 66 -10.09 6.70 -4.58
N ASN A 67 -8.92 6.56 -5.23
CA ASN A 67 -8.83 6.16 -6.63
C ASN A 67 -8.69 4.63 -6.83
N GLY A 68 -8.47 3.88 -5.75
CA GLY A 68 -8.34 2.41 -5.78
C GLY A 68 -7.05 1.91 -6.42
N ASP A 69 -6.01 2.74 -6.53
CA ASP A 69 -4.75 2.39 -7.17
C ASP A 69 -3.76 1.65 -6.25
N ASN A 70 -4.17 1.41 -5.00
CA ASN A 70 -3.38 0.80 -3.93
C ASN A 70 -2.19 1.65 -3.47
N LYS A 71 -2.24 2.96 -3.65
CA LYS A 71 -1.32 3.92 -3.05
C LYS A 71 -2.13 4.96 -2.31
N ILE A 72 -1.47 5.67 -1.41
CA ILE A 72 -2.02 6.86 -0.77
C ILE A 72 -1.13 8.01 -1.18
N ASP A 73 -1.57 8.80 -2.16
CA ASP A 73 -0.78 9.90 -2.69
C ASP A 73 -1.60 11.17 -2.92
N ILE A 74 -0.97 12.16 -3.54
CA ILE A 74 -1.59 13.47 -3.78
C ILE A 74 -2.88 13.40 -4.63
N GLN A 75 -3.08 12.31 -5.38
CA GLN A 75 -4.32 12.07 -6.13
C GLN A 75 -5.48 11.76 -5.17
N ASP A 76 -5.26 10.93 -4.15
CA ASP A 76 -6.27 10.65 -3.12
C ASP A 76 -6.61 11.90 -2.32
N TRP A 77 -5.60 12.70 -2.01
CA TRP A 77 -5.79 14.02 -1.40
C TRP A 77 -6.67 14.92 -2.27
N SER A 78 -6.40 14.96 -3.57
CA SER A 78 -7.16 15.78 -4.51
C SER A 78 -8.62 15.32 -4.62
N ILE A 79 -8.84 14.00 -4.64
CA ILE A 79 -10.20 13.42 -4.66
C ILE A 79 -10.92 13.71 -3.34
N PHE A 80 -10.24 13.55 -2.21
CA PHE A 80 -10.79 13.87 -0.90
C PHE A 80 -11.25 15.34 -0.82
N LEU A 81 -10.42 16.30 -1.23
CA LEU A 81 -10.80 17.73 -1.26
C LEU A 81 -11.96 18.03 -2.22
N ASN A 82 -11.99 17.35 -3.37
CA ASN A 82 -13.09 17.48 -4.32
C ASN A 82 -14.41 16.96 -3.71
N ASN A 83 -14.38 15.81 -3.05
CA ASN A 83 -15.56 15.26 -2.38
C ASN A 83 -16.00 16.14 -1.19
N TRP A 84 -15.05 16.62 -0.40
CA TRP A 84 -15.28 17.50 0.74
C TRP A 84 -16.01 18.80 0.37
N SER A 85 -15.64 19.39 -0.77
CA SER A 85 -16.24 20.64 -1.28
C SER A 85 -17.43 20.42 -2.20
N ALA A 86 -17.85 19.16 -2.43
CA ALA A 86 -18.98 18.85 -3.29
C ALA A 86 -20.29 19.39 -2.71
N LYS A 87 -21.14 19.91 -3.59
CA LYS A 87 -22.53 20.29 -3.27
C LYS A 87 -23.47 19.08 -3.27
N ASP A 88 -23.06 18.00 -3.93
CA ASP A 88 -23.79 16.75 -3.98
C ASP A 88 -23.53 15.98 -2.68
N GLU A 89 -24.58 15.77 -1.88
CA GLU A 89 -24.48 15.09 -0.58
C GLU A 89 -24.05 13.62 -0.72
N PHE A 90 -24.36 12.95 -1.83
CA PHE A 90 -23.91 11.57 -2.06
C PHE A 90 -22.40 11.53 -2.35
N VAL A 91 -21.88 12.51 -3.09
CA VAL A 91 -20.43 12.64 -3.31
C VAL A 91 -19.73 13.02 -2.01
N LYS A 92 -20.30 13.95 -1.26
CA LYS A 92 -19.74 14.42 0.02
C LYS A 92 -19.70 13.32 1.06
N ALA A 93 -20.76 12.51 1.18
CA ALA A 93 -20.84 11.38 2.11
C ALA A 93 -19.74 10.33 1.92
N LYS A 94 -19.05 10.29 0.76
CA LYS A 94 -17.87 9.44 0.57
C LYS A 94 -16.68 9.85 1.46
N SER A 95 -16.72 11.06 2.01
CA SER A 95 -15.72 11.61 2.92
C SER A 95 -16.10 11.48 4.40
N ASP A 96 -17.20 10.78 4.74
CA ASP A 96 -17.52 10.36 6.12
C ASP A 96 -16.63 9.15 6.46
N LEU A 97 -15.45 9.44 7.01
CA LEU A 97 -14.40 8.46 7.30
C LEU A 97 -14.52 7.87 8.70
N ASN A 98 -15.23 8.55 9.61
CA ASN A 98 -15.48 8.05 10.96
C ASN A 98 -16.82 7.29 11.08
N GLY A 99 -17.69 7.39 10.08
CA GLY A 99 -18.98 6.69 9.99
C GLY A 99 -20.07 7.28 10.88
N ASP A 100 -19.96 8.55 11.28
CA ASP A 100 -20.91 9.19 12.20
C ASP A 100 -22.12 9.84 11.49
N GLY A 101 -22.16 9.76 10.15
CA GLY A 101 -23.22 10.31 9.32
C GLY A 101 -23.06 11.79 9.00
N LYS A 102 -21.94 12.41 9.39
CA LYS A 102 -21.57 13.79 9.04
C LYS A 102 -20.22 13.80 8.35
N VAL A 103 -19.99 14.88 7.62
CA VAL A 103 -18.70 15.15 6.99
C VAL A 103 -18.17 16.44 7.58
N ASP A 104 -17.25 16.31 8.53
CA ASP A 104 -16.69 17.43 9.29
C ASP A 104 -15.19 17.24 9.63
N VAL A 105 -14.63 18.20 10.38
CA VAL A 105 -13.18 18.25 10.70
C VAL A 105 -12.64 16.97 11.35
N SER A 106 -13.52 16.15 11.94
CA SER A 106 -13.17 14.82 12.46
C SER A 106 -12.71 13.89 11.34
N ASP A 107 -13.43 13.87 10.21
CA ASP A 107 -13.04 13.10 9.02
C ASP A 107 -11.74 13.60 8.42
N PHE A 108 -11.54 14.92 8.41
CA PHE A 108 -10.27 15.51 7.99
C PHE A 108 -9.10 15.01 8.83
N SER A 109 -9.30 14.89 10.15
CA SER A 109 -8.29 14.38 11.07
C SER A 109 -8.00 12.89 10.84
N VAL A 110 -9.03 12.09 10.56
CA VAL A 110 -8.89 10.69 10.15
C VAL A 110 -8.10 10.60 8.85
N PHE A 111 -8.45 11.41 7.84
CA PHE A 111 -7.73 11.46 6.57
C PHE A 111 -6.25 11.78 6.78
N LEU A 112 -5.91 12.87 7.47
CA LEU A 112 -4.53 13.29 7.70
C LEU A 112 -3.69 12.24 8.44
N THR A 113 -4.26 11.63 9.48
CA THR A 113 -3.57 10.59 10.25
C THR A 113 -3.20 9.41 9.35
N ASN A 114 -4.16 8.95 8.54
CA ASN A 114 -3.94 7.82 7.64
C ASN A 114 -3.05 8.19 6.44
N PHE A 115 -3.15 9.42 5.95
CA PHE A 115 -2.30 9.94 4.89
C PHE A 115 -0.83 10.01 5.33
N GLN A 116 -0.58 10.40 6.58
CA GLN A 116 0.77 10.40 7.13
C GLN A 116 1.31 8.98 7.35
N LEU A 117 0.47 8.04 7.79
CA LEU A 117 0.87 6.64 7.96
C LEU A 117 1.14 5.92 6.64
N GLY A 118 0.36 6.20 5.59
CA GLY A 118 0.58 5.64 4.24
C GLY A 118 1.83 6.18 3.54
N ASN A 119 2.34 7.34 3.97
CA ASN A 119 3.52 8.00 3.40
C ASN A 119 4.79 7.86 4.26
N ARG A 120 4.81 6.96 5.24
CA ARG A 120 6.00 6.62 6.05
C ARG A 120 6.75 5.44 5.45
#